data_AF-A0A2V1BYN4-F1
#
_entry.id   AF-A0A2V1BYN4-F1
#
_cell.length_a   1.000
_cell.length_b   1.000
_cell.length_c   1.000
_cell.angle_alpha   90.00
_cell.angle_beta   90.00
_cell.angle_gamma   90.00
#
_symmetry.space_group_name_H-M   'P 1'
#
loop_
_entity.id
_entity.type
_entity.pdbx_description
1 polymer ?
#
loop_
_entity_poly.entity_id
_entity_poly.type
_entity_poly.pdbx_seq_one_letter_code
_entity_poly.pdbx_strand_id
1 'polypeptide(L)'
;MARIRSSSRAPAVRKEMARLSGKTEWLEDRWWREFLSERRQFLSQRVIPAKPSVAEKLDLETRLKEWVNNSREWWGGADGWAEDGTLVEWHLSQYLRARRDETLDAQPEEIAQPLAGSQGDKDSAPFDPVRNV
;
A
#
# COMPACT_ATOMS: atom_id res chain seq x y z
N MET A 1 6.17 17.42 -12.08
CA MET A 1 5.02 16.47 -12.10
C MET A 1 5.55 15.08 -12.42
N ALA A 2 5.80 14.24 -11.41
CA ALA A 2 6.27 12.87 -11.62
C ALA A 2 5.07 11.97 -11.98
N ARG A 3 5.05 11.45 -13.22
CA ARG A 3 4.09 10.41 -13.61
C ARG A 3 4.52 9.11 -12.94
N ILE A 4 3.80 8.73 -11.90
CA ILE A 4 3.99 7.46 -11.18
C ILE A 4 3.82 6.33 -12.20
N ARG A 5 4.90 5.57 -12.41
CA ARG A 5 4.93 4.40 -13.30
C ARG A 5 3.87 3.41 -12.81
N SER A 6 2.74 3.34 -13.51
CA SER A 6 1.73 2.32 -13.30
C SER A 6 2.39 0.94 -13.43
N SER A 7 2.41 0.19 -12.33
CA SER A 7 2.81 -1.22 -12.27
C SER A 7 2.30 -1.96 -13.52
N SER A 8 3.22 -2.42 -14.38
CA SER A 8 2.91 -2.92 -15.73
C SER A 8 1.98 -4.13 -15.77
N ARG A 9 1.68 -4.72 -14.61
CA ARG A 9 0.79 -5.89 -14.46
C ARG A 9 -0.66 -5.56 -14.11
N ALA A 10 -1.00 -4.36 -13.64
CA ALA A 10 -2.37 -4.05 -13.25
C ALA A 10 -3.40 -4.23 -14.39
N PRO A 11 -3.13 -3.81 -15.64
CA PRO A 11 -4.05 -4.07 -16.75
C PRO A 11 -4.22 -5.56 -17.09
N ALA A 12 -3.16 -6.35 -16.94
CA ALA A 12 -3.22 -7.80 -17.17
C ALA A 12 -4.04 -8.49 -16.07
N VAL A 13 -3.86 -8.10 -14.80
CA VAL A 13 -4.64 -8.59 -13.67
C VAL A 13 -6.12 -8.27 -13.84
N ARG A 14 -6.48 -7.03 -14.24
CA ARG A 14 -7.87 -6.66 -14.53
C ARG A 14 -8.51 -7.53 -15.61
N LYS A 15 -7.78 -7.80 -16.70
CA LYS A 15 -8.24 -8.69 -17.77
C LYS A 15 -8.45 -10.12 -17.28
N GLU A 16 -7.55 -10.62 -16.45
CA GLU A 16 -7.64 -11.98 -15.93
C GLU A 16 -8.80 -12.11 -14.92
N MET A 17 -8.98 -11.14 -14.04
CA MET A 17 -10.13 -11.08 -13.13
C MET A 17 -11.45 -11.00 -13.90
N ALA A 18 -11.51 -10.19 -14.96
CA ALA A 18 -12.68 -10.12 -15.85
C ALA A 18 -12.96 -11.46 -16.52
N ARG A 19 -11.91 -12.16 -16.99
CA ARG A 19 -12.01 -13.47 -17.63
C ARG A 19 -12.53 -14.53 -16.67
N LEU A 20 -12.00 -14.59 -15.45
CA LEU A 20 -12.35 -15.59 -14.44
C LEU A 20 -13.74 -15.34 -13.85
N SER A 21 -14.06 -14.10 -13.49
CA SER A 21 -15.38 -13.76 -12.91
C SER A 21 -16.49 -13.61 -13.95
N GLY A 22 -16.16 -13.49 -15.25
CA GLY A 22 -17.10 -13.17 -16.31
C GLY A 22 -17.64 -11.73 -16.25
N LYS A 23 -16.96 -10.83 -15.53
CA LYS A 23 -17.41 -9.46 -15.26
C LYS A 23 -16.52 -8.44 -15.94
N THR A 24 -17.07 -7.75 -16.92
CA THR A 24 -16.36 -6.68 -17.65
C THR A 24 -16.14 -5.44 -16.79
N GLU A 25 -16.88 -5.32 -15.70
CA GLU A 25 -16.76 -4.28 -14.67
C GLU A 25 -15.31 -4.15 -14.15
N TRP A 26 -14.56 -5.26 -14.09
CA TRP A 26 -13.12 -5.23 -13.72
C TRP A 26 -12.23 -4.42 -14.67
N LEU A 27 -12.66 -4.22 -15.91
CA LEU A 27 -11.95 -3.40 -16.89
C LEU A 27 -12.20 -1.91 -16.66
N GLU A 28 -13.28 -1.56 -15.97
CA GLU A 28 -13.60 -0.18 -15.64
C GLU A 28 -12.74 0.31 -14.47
N ASP A 29 -12.21 1.53 -14.61
CA ASP A 29 -11.31 2.07 -13.59
C ASP A 29 -12.02 2.36 -12.26
N ARG A 30 -13.34 2.62 -12.30
CA ARG A 30 -14.18 2.83 -11.12
C ARG A 30 -14.15 1.62 -10.20
N TRP A 31 -14.61 0.46 -10.68
CA TRP A 31 -14.68 -0.77 -9.91
C TRP A 31 -13.31 -1.21 -9.41
N TRP A 32 -12.28 -1.06 -10.23
CA TRP A 32 -10.91 -1.33 -9.80
C TRP A 32 -10.47 -0.47 -8.60
N ARG A 33 -10.76 0.84 -8.63
CA ARG A 33 -10.40 1.74 -7.53
C ARG A 33 -11.20 1.44 -6.27
N GLU A 34 -12.51 1.20 -6.41
CA GLU A 34 -13.39 0.85 -5.29
C GLU A 34 -12.89 -0.43 -4.61
N PHE A 35 -12.63 -1.49 -5.38
CA PHE A 35 -12.04 -2.72 -4.86
C PHE A 35 -10.71 -2.49 -4.13
N LEU A 36 -9.78 -1.72 -4.71
CA LEU A 36 -8.49 -1.44 -4.07
C LEU A 36 -8.66 -0.67 -2.74
N SER A 37 -9.65 0.23 -2.67
CA SER A 37 -10.00 0.97 -1.47
C SER A 37 -10.54 0.05 -0.39
N GLU A 38 -11.54 -0.78 -0.72
CA GLU A 38 -12.12 -1.72 0.24
C GLU A 38 -11.11 -2.77 0.71
N ARG A 39 -10.31 -3.31 -0.20
CA ARG A 39 -9.22 -4.24 0.14
C ARG A 39 -8.27 -3.60 1.15
N ARG A 40 -7.91 -2.32 0.95
CA ARG A 40 -7.06 -1.58 1.89
C ARG A 40 -7.76 -1.47 3.25
N GLN A 41 -9.04 -1.09 3.27
CA GLN A 41 -9.81 -0.99 4.50
C GLN A 41 -9.87 -2.34 5.24
N PHE A 42 -10.21 -3.43 4.55
CA PHE A 42 -10.26 -4.79 5.09
C PHE A 42 -8.92 -5.21 5.70
N LEU A 43 -7.82 -5.03 4.97
CA LEU A 43 -6.49 -5.43 5.45
C LEU A 43 -5.93 -4.48 6.53
N SER A 44 -6.39 -3.23 6.59
CA SER A 44 -5.95 -2.25 7.60
C SER A 44 -6.53 -2.50 8.99
N GLN A 45 -7.68 -3.18 9.08
CA GLN A 45 -8.28 -3.58 10.36
C GLN A 45 -7.45 -4.63 11.10
N ARG A 46 -6.41 -5.19 10.46
CA ARG A 46 -5.57 -6.25 11.01
C ARG A 46 -4.22 -5.71 11.42
N VAL A 47 -3.73 -6.20 12.57
CA VAL A 47 -2.35 -5.98 13.00
C VAL A 47 -1.44 -6.88 12.17
N ILE A 48 -0.90 -6.34 11.09
CA ILE A 48 0.01 -7.05 10.20
C ILE A 48 1.44 -6.56 10.48
N PRO A 49 2.36 -7.42 10.92
CA PRO A 49 3.75 -7.03 11.20
C PRO A 49 4.46 -6.53 9.94
N ALA A 50 5.52 -5.74 10.12
CA ALA A 50 6.28 -5.16 9.01
C ALA A 50 6.95 -6.22 8.11
N LYS A 51 7.26 -7.39 8.67
CA LYS A 51 7.81 -8.56 7.97
C LYS A 51 6.98 -9.79 8.33
N PRO A 52 5.82 -10.02 7.68
CA PRO A 52 5.01 -11.18 7.97
C PRO A 52 5.75 -12.47 7.56
N SER A 53 5.71 -13.45 8.45
CA SER A 53 6.16 -14.82 8.24
C SER A 53 5.37 -15.50 7.12
N VAL A 54 5.84 -16.66 6.67
CA VAL A 54 5.15 -17.46 5.65
C VAL A 54 3.75 -17.85 6.13
N ALA A 55 3.61 -18.27 7.39
CA ALA A 55 2.33 -18.64 7.97
C ALA A 55 1.35 -17.46 8.04
N GLU A 56 1.82 -16.28 8.43
CA GLU A 56 0.98 -15.06 8.47
C GLU A 56 0.55 -14.61 7.08
N LYS A 57 1.42 -14.74 6.06
CA LYS A 57 1.03 -14.46 4.67
C LYS A 57 -0.06 -15.40 4.20
N LEU A 58 0.08 -16.70 4.50
CA LEU A 58 -0.90 -17.71 4.11
C LEU A 58 -2.25 -17.47 4.80
N ASP A 59 -2.25 -17.11 6.09
CA ASP A 59 -3.47 -16.70 6.81
C ASP A 59 -4.10 -15.44 6.17
N LEU A 60 -3.31 -14.44 5.78
CA LEU A 60 -3.80 -13.25 5.10
C LEU A 60 -4.38 -13.56 3.71
N GLU A 61 -3.78 -14.49 2.96
CA GLU A 61 -4.30 -14.97 1.67
C GLU A 61 -5.63 -15.68 1.84
N THR A 62 -5.73 -16.62 2.80
CA THR A 62 -6.99 -17.32 3.11
C THR A 62 -8.09 -16.32 3.47
N ARG A 63 -7.78 -15.34 4.31
CA ARG A 63 -8.77 -14.33 4.73
C ARG A 63 -9.16 -13.38 3.62
N LEU A 64 -8.20 -12.99 2.77
CA LEU A 64 -8.49 -12.17 1.59
C LEU A 64 -9.43 -12.93 0.67
N LYS A 65 -9.14 -14.20 0.40
CA LYS A 65 -10.00 -15.10 -0.37
C LYS A 65 -11.40 -15.19 0.24
N GLU A 66 -11.51 -15.53 1.52
CA GLU A 66 -12.80 -15.61 2.23
C GLU A 66 -13.60 -14.31 2.13
N TRP A 67 -12.97 -13.16 2.30
CA TRP A 67 -13.64 -11.86 2.18
C TRP A 67 -14.20 -11.63 0.77
N VAL A 68 -13.44 -11.94 -0.28
CA VAL A 68 -13.92 -11.80 -1.67
C VAL A 68 -15.02 -12.83 -1.97
N ASN A 69 -14.86 -14.09 -1.55
CA ASN A 69 -15.84 -15.15 -1.77
C ASN A 69 -17.18 -14.86 -1.07
N ASN A 70 -17.13 -14.21 0.10
CA ASN A 70 -18.33 -13.78 0.85
C ASN A 70 -18.94 -12.48 0.31
N SER A 71 -18.22 -11.74 -0.55
CA SER A 71 -18.73 -10.53 -1.18
C SER A 71 -19.49 -10.87 -2.46
N ARG A 72 -20.73 -10.38 -2.55
CA ARG A 72 -21.50 -10.40 -3.81
C ARG A 72 -20.99 -9.38 -4.83
N GLU A 73 -20.26 -8.37 -4.36
CA GLU A 73 -19.81 -7.22 -5.15
C GLU A 73 -18.48 -7.49 -5.85
N TRP A 74 -17.61 -8.30 -5.23
CA TRP A 74 -16.25 -8.54 -5.74
C TRP A 74 -16.11 -9.81 -6.59
N TRP A 75 -17.22 -10.48 -6.88
CA TRP A 75 -17.32 -11.61 -7.82
C TRP A 75 -16.22 -12.66 -7.68
N GLY A 76 -15.76 -12.89 -6.44
CA GLY A 76 -14.79 -13.94 -6.13
C GLY A 76 -15.47 -15.21 -5.63
N GLY A 77 -16.74 -15.46 -5.94
CA GLY A 77 -17.44 -16.68 -5.52
C GLY A 77 -16.73 -17.98 -5.96
N ALA A 78 -17.37 -19.13 -5.76
CA ALA A 78 -16.74 -20.44 -5.99
C ALA A 78 -16.12 -20.68 -7.39
N ASP A 79 -16.51 -19.90 -8.40
CA ASP A 79 -15.96 -19.91 -9.77
C ASP A 79 -15.25 -18.60 -10.15
N GLY A 80 -14.95 -17.75 -9.16
CA GLY A 80 -14.42 -16.40 -9.35
C GLY A 80 -12.89 -16.33 -9.30
N TRP A 81 -12.37 -15.13 -9.51
CA TRP A 81 -10.92 -14.89 -9.57
C TRP A 81 -10.17 -15.20 -8.26
N ALA A 82 -10.86 -15.22 -7.12
CA ALA A 82 -10.27 -15.48 -5.80
C ALA A 82 -9.90 -16.96 -5.59
N GLU A 83 -10.36 -17.86 -6.46
CA GLU A 83 -9.90 -19.25 -6.49
C GLU A 83 -8.51 -19.40 -7.13
N ASP A 84 -8.09 -18.42 -7.93
CA ASP A 84 -6.72 -18.35 -8.43
C ASP A 84 -5.80 -17.78 -7.34
N GLY A 85 -5.07 -18.69 -6.67
CA GLY A 85 -4.12 -18.35 -5.62
C GLY A 85 -3.06 -17.32 -6.05
N THR A 86 -2.71 -17.27 -7.35
CA THR A 86 -1.71 -16.31 -7.85
C THR A 86 -2.25 -14.88 -7.87
N LEU A 87 -3.54 -14.69 -8.12
CA LEU A 87 -4.19 -13.38 -8.08
C LEU A 87 -4.33 -12.87 -6.65
N VAL A 88 -4.73 -13.74 -5.72
CA VAL A 88 -4.82 -13.42 -4.30
C VAL A 88 -3.45 -13.03 -3.74
N GLU A 89 -2.41 -13.84 -4.01
CA GLU A 89 -1.02 -13.55 -3.62
C GLU A 89 -0.55 -12.22 -4.22
N TRP A 90 -0.85 -11.96 -5.50
CA TRP A 90 -0.49 -10.71 -6.15
C TRP A 90 -1.10 -9.50 -5.43
N HIS A 91 -2.40 -9.56 -5.12
CA HIS A 91 -3.09 -8.49 -4.42
C HIS A 91 -2.51 -8.26 -3.02
N LEU A 92 -2.25 -9.32 -2.26
CA LEU A 92 -1.64 -9.21 -0.94
C LEU A 92 -0.23 -8.60 -1.04
N SER A 93 0.58 -9.06 -1.99
CA SER A 93 1.93 -8.55 -2.24
C SER A 93 1.95 -7.06 -2.60
N GLN A 94 0.99 -6.58 -3.41
CA GLN A 94 0.89 -5.14 -3.71
C GLN A 94 0.54 -4.33 -2.45
N TYR A 95 -0.34 -4.84 -1.60
CA TYR A 95 -0.69 -4.16 -0.34
C TYR A 95 0.49 -4.09 0.63
N LEU A 96 1.20 -5.20 0.83
CA LEU A 96 2.36 -5.25 1.73
C LEU A 96 3.50 -4.36 1.25
N ARG A 97 3.73 -4.26 -0.07
CA ARG A 97 4.71 -3.33 -0.65
C ARG A 97 4.36 -1.88 -0.35
N ALA A 98 3.11 -1.48 -0.63
CA ALA A 98 2.65 -0.12 -0.38
C ALA A 98 2.79 0.29 1.10
N ARG A 99 2.47 -0.62 2.04
CA ARG A 99 2.67 -0.37 3.48
C ARG A 99 4.13 -0.20 3.88
N ARG A 100 5.03 -0.98 3.28
CA ARG A 100 6.46 -0.88 3.55
C ARG A 100 6.99 0.48 3.11
N ASP A 101 6.56 0.95 1.95
CA ASP A 101 6.96 2.27 1.45
C ASP A 101 6.41 3.39 2.36
N GLU A 102 5.16 3.30 2.81
CA GLU A 102 4.58 4.24 3.80
C GLU A 102 5.35 4.25 5.14
N THR A 103 5.84 3.10 5.60
CA THR A 103 6.60 3.00 6.86
C THR A 103 8.02 3.53 6.73
N LEU A 104 8.60 3.48 5.52
CA LEU A 104 9.93 4.03 5.24
C LEU A 104 9.91 5.55 5.06
N ASP A 105 8.79 6.10 4.53
CA ASP A 105 8.57 7.55 4.42
C ASP A 105 8.20 8.18 5.77
N ALA A 106 7.51 7.44 6.64
CA ALA A 106 7.15 7.87 8.00
C ALA A 106 8.28 7.74 9.04
N GLN A 107 9.55 7.91 8.65
CA GLN A 107 10.60 8.16 9.63
C GLN A 107 10.32 9.54 10.26
N PRO A 108 10.30 9.66 11.60
CA PRO A 108 10.03 10.93 12.24
C PRO A 108 11.15 11.90 11.86
N GLU A 109 10.80 12.99 11.16
CA GLU A 109 11.53 14.23 11.38
C GLU A 109 11.47 14.47 12.88
N GLU A 110 12.63 14.33 13.52
CA GLU A 110 12.89 14.71 14.88
C GLU A 110 12.35 16.13 15.04
N ILE A 111 11.20 16.26 15.71
CA ILE A 111 10.62 17.54 16.08
C ILE A 111 11.60 18.14 17.08
N ALA A 112 12.56 18.91 16.59
CA ALA A 112 13.33 19.84 17.40
C ALA A 112 12.32 20.81 17.99
N GLN A 113 11.92 20.55 19.24
CA GLN A 113 11.09 21.44 20.03
C GLN A 113 11.76 22.82 20.08
N PRO A 114 11.11 23.91 19.66
CA PRO A 114 11.55 25.23 20.09
C PRO A 114 11.00 25.42 21.51
N LEU A 115 11.78 25.05 22.52
CA LEU A 115 11.53 25.52 23.88
C LEU A 115 11.79 27.02 23.89
N ALA A 116 10.73 27.81 24.06
CA ALA A 116 10.84 29.24 24.29
C ALA A 116 11.58 29.49 25.62
N GLY A 117 12.74 30.14 25.52
CA GLY A 117 13.51 30.67 26.65
C GLY A 117 14.24 31.93 26.20
N SER A 118 13.82 33.07 26.73
CA SER A 118 14.31 34.40 26.43
C SER A 118 15.79 34.63 26.81
N GLN A 119 16.51 35.32 25.91
CA GLN A 119 17.35 36.51 26.17
C GLN A 119 18.77 36.39 26.81
N GLY A 120 19.76 36.95 26.09
CA GLY A 120 21.14 37.26 26.53
C GLY A 120 22.15 36.16 26.16
N ASP A 121 23.33 36.37 25.59
CA ASP A 121 24.17 37.55 25.41
C ASP A 121 25.16 37.27 24.25
N LYS A 122 25.90 38.30 23.82
CA LYS A 122 26.90 38.27 22.73
C LYS A 122 28.02 37.26 23.03
N ASP A 123 28.52 36.53 22.03
CA ASP A 123 29.96 36.54 21.65
C ASP A 123 30.27 35.63 20.43
N SER A 124 31.04 36.19 19.48
CA SER A 124 31.99 35.53 18.58
C SER A 124 31.57 34.33 17.71
N ALA A 125 31.14 34.61 16.47
CA ALA A 125 31.31 33.66 15.36
C ALA A 125 32.73 33.81 14.78
N PRO A 126 33.55 32.75 14.66
CA PRO A 126 34.78 32.83 13.89
C PRO A 126 34.47 32.81 12.39
N PHE A 127 35.05 33.78 11.70
CA PHE A 127 35.06 34.00 10.25
C PHE A 127 35.53 32.75 9.47
N ASP A 128 34.76 32.33 8.45
CA ASP A 128 35.13 31.26 7.51
C ASP A 128 35.29 31.82 6.07
N PRO A 129 36.52 31.92 5.52
CA PRO A 129 36.79 32.56 4.24
C PRO A 129 36.69 31.67 2.99
N VAL A 130 36.20 30.43 3.03
CA VAL A 130 36.22 29.53 1.84
C VAL A 130 34.91 29.56 1.02
N ARG A 131 34.18 30.68 1.07
CA ARG A 131 33.12 31.01 0.11
C ARG A 131 33.36 32.38 -0.51
N ASN A 132 34.49 32.53 -1.19
CA ASN A 132 34.65 33.52 -2.25
C ASN A 132 35.85 33.19 -3.16
N VAL A 133 35.67 32.17 -4.01
CA VAL A 133 36.30 32.09 -5.34
C VAL A 133 35.36 31.36 -6.29
#